data_AF-A0A6L3W0G8-F1
#
_entry.id   AF-A0A6L3W0G8-F1
#
_cell.length_a   1.000
_cell.length_b   1.000
_cell.length_c   1.000
_cell.angle_alpha   90.00
_cell.angle_beta   90.00
_cell.angle_gamma   90.00
#
_symmetry.space_group_name_H-M   'P 1'
#
loop_
_entity.id
_entity.type
_entity.pdbx_description
1 polymer ?
#
loop_
_entity_poly.entity_id
_entity_poly.type
_entity_poly.pdbx_seq_one_letter_code
_entity_poly.pdbx_strand_id
1 'polypeptide(L)'
;MSRPCPIDTCERPAPGGQPVCGACRADLERALRAVPDLTRELDLTLSKQTSKTPGGRSAEIPLAFGEGASNASALLHNTLCKWVCELNRAETAIWPANAPAAMAGWLSGSLSRLLGHPGVIEAHEEITGAVRDAQRIIDRPPGYVYAGPCTACSTAMYVKPGAAYARCPILTCREYHDVADRREWMIAQCENLLGSSAYVAMVCRGLGVQISESTVRMWVKRRKLQPRTWTDPRGNEAIREQRKRPLYRVGDVIDVALGNVQKFTA
;
A
#
# COMPACT_ATOMS: atom_id res chain seq x y z
N MET A 1 46.26 17.08 0.39
CA MET A 1 46.17 15.71 -0.14
C MET A 1 44.75 15.22 0.04
N SER A 2 44.08 14.86 -1.05
CA SER A 2 42.70 14.34 -1.02
C SER A 2 42.76 12.81 -0.89
N ARG A 3 41.90 12.22 -0.06
CA ARG A 3 41.80 10.75 0.12
C ARG A 3 40.43 10.27 -0.37
N PRO A 4 40.27 9.00 -0.77
CA PRO A 4 38.93 8.46 -1.05
C PRO A 4 38.05 8.56 0.21
N CYS A 5 36.75 8.78 0.01
CA CYS A 5 35.77 8.75 1.10
C CYS A 5 35.72 7.33 1.68
N PRO A 6 35.70 7.16 3.02
CA PRO A 6 35.68 5.84 3.65
C PRO A 6 34.28 5.20 3.72
N ILE A 7 33.27 5.81 3.10
CA ILE A 7 31.92 5.23 3.00
C ILE A 7 31.91 4.29 1.80
N ASP A 8 31.57 3.02 2.00
CA ASP A 8 31.68 1.95 0.98
C ASP A 8 30.90 2.25 -0.30
N THR A 9 29.80 2.99 -0.20
CA THR A 9 28.94 3.37 -1.33
C THR A 9 29.33 4.68 -2.01
N CYS A 10 30.47 5.29 -1.62
CA CYS A 10 30.88 6.62 -2.08
C CYS A 10 32.29 6.66 -2.68
N GLU A 11 32.38 6.98 -3.97
CA GLU A 11 33.65 7.08 -4.70
C GLU A 11 34.27 8.49 -4.70
N ARG A 12 33.67 9.46 -3.98
CA ARG A 12 34.09 10.86 -4.02
C ARG A 12 35.33 11.11 -3.15
N PRO A 13 36.22 12.05 -3.53
CA PRO A 13 37.34 12.41 -2.68
C PRO A 13 36.88 13.21 -1.45
N ALA A 14 37.39 12.83 -0.27
CA ALA A 14 37.30 13.63 0.95
C ALA A 14 38.43 14.69 0.96
N PRO A 15 38.10 15.97 1.24
CA PRO A 15 39.11 17.01 1.44
C PRO A 15 40.08 16.62 2.56
N GLY A 16 41.36 16.96 2.41
CA GLY A 16 42.38 16.67 3.41
C GLY A 16 41.98 17.22 4.79
N GLY A 17 41.98 16.35 5.81
CA GLY A 17 41.57 16.68 7.18
C GLY A 17 40.10 16.41 7.52
N GLN A 18 39.25 16.11 6.53
CA GLN A 18 37.87 15.71 6.81
C GLN A 18 37.71 14.18 6.87
N PRO A 19 36.93 13.66 7.84
CA PRO A 19 36.67 12.23 8.00
C PRO A 19 35.83 11.63 6.87
N VAL A 20 34.91 12.41 6.29
CA VAL A 20 34.08 12.02 5.14
C VAL A 20 34.01 13.15 4.11
N CYS A 21 33.59 12.86 2.88
CA CYS A 21 33.39 13.90 1.88
C CYS A 21 32.17 14.78 2.18
N GLY A 22 32.13 15.98 1.60
CA GLY A 22 31.03 16.93 1.79
C GLY A 22 29.65 16.38 1.36
N ALA A 23 29.62 15.42 0.43
CA ALA A 23 28.38 14.79 0.00
C ALA A 23 27.79 13.82 1.02
N CYS A 24 28.62 12.96 1.63
CA CYS A 24 28.18 12.06 2.71
C CYS A 24 27.76 12.85 3.95
N ARG A 25 28.47 13.96 4.24
CA ARG A 25 28.02 14.91 5.26
C ARG A 25 26.62 15.45 4.93
N ALA A 26 26.41 15.94 3.71
CA ALA A 26 25.13 16.48 3.28
C ALA A 26 24.01 15.41 3.26
N ASP A 27 24.35 14.15 2.97
CA ASP A 27 23.39 13.04 3.03
C ASP A 27 22.93 12.77 4.46
N LEU A 28 23.88 12.72 5.40
CA LEU A 28 23.57 12.58 6.83
C LEU A 28 22.73 13.76 7.36
N GLU A 29 23.08 14.99 6.99
CA GLU A 29 22.29 16.20 7.33
C GLU A 29 20.86 16.11 6.79
N ARG A 30 20.70 15.65 5.53
CA ARG A 30 19.38 15.49 4.90
C ARG A 30 18.58 14.39 5.60
N ALA A 31 19.23 13.27 5.94
CA ALA A 31 18.59 12.16 6.62
C ALA A 31 18.04 12.60 7.98
N LEU A 32 18.86 13.28 8.81
CA LEU A 32 18.42 13.79 10.11
C LEU A 32 17.29 14.83 9.98
N ARG A 33 17.35 15.71 8.97
CA ARG A 33 16.31 16.70 8.71
C ARG A 33 14.96 16.07 8.33
N ALA A 34 14.95 14.89 7.71
CA ALA A 34 13.73 14.20 7.29
C ALA A 34 12.98 13.50 8.45
N VAL A 35 13.67 13.20 9.56
CA VAL A 35 13.12 12.41 10.67
C VAL A 35 11.80 12.96 11.25
N PRO A 36 11.61 14.27 11.49
CA PRO A 36 10.36 14.77 12.06
C PRO A 36 9.12 14.47 11.20
N ASP A 37 9.21 14.67 9.89
CA ASP A 37 8.12 14.36 8.96
C ASP A 37 7.87 12.86 8.82
N LEU A 38 8.95 12.08 8.71
CA LEU A 38 8.88 10.62 8.68
C LEU A 38 8.19 10.06 9.93
N THR A 39 8.50 10.58 11.12
CA THR A 39 7.90 10.14 12.38
C THR A 39 6.39 10.39 12.37
N ARG A 40 5.97 11.60 11.97
CA ARG A 40 4.55 11.96 11.85
C ARG A 40 3.81 11.05 10.87
N GLU A 41 4.42 10.72 9.74
CA GLU A 41 3.80 9.87 8.71
C GLU A 41 3.75 8.39 9.09
N LEU A 42 4.78 7.89 9.79
CA LEU A 42 4.77 6.56 10.39
C LEU A 42 3.65 6.42 11.43
N ASP A 43 3.41 7.43 12.27
CA ASP A 43 2.31 7.41 13.26
C ASP A 43 0.92 7.34 12.60
N LEU A 44 0.73 8.08 11.50
CA LEU A 44 -0.49 8.01 10.68
C LEU A 44 -0.67 6.62 10.03
N THR A 45 0.43 6.01 9.58
CA THR A 45 0.44 4.68 8.96
C THR A 45 0.18 3.58 9.99
N LEU A 46 0.79 3.70 11.18
CA LEU A 46 0.62 2.79 12.33
C LEU A 46 -0.82 2.72 12.82
N SER A 47 -1.46 3.89 12.94
CA SER A 47 -2.86 4.02 13.35
C SER A 47 -3.86 3.62 12.26
N LYS A 48 -3.39 3.18 11.09
CA LYS A 48 -4.19 2.83 9.90
C LYS A 48 -5.16 3.92 9.45
N GLN A 49 -4.96 5.18 9.85
CA GLN A 49 -5.83 6.29 9.44
C GLN A 49 -5.82 6.52 7.92
N THR A 50 -4.80 6.00 7.23
CA THR A 50 -4.64 6.04 5.77
C THR A 50 -5.15 4.79 5.04
N SER A 51 -5.57 3.74 5.76
CA SER A 51 -6.02 2.48 5.16
C SER A 51 -7.43 2.58 4.59
N LYS A 52 -7.54 2.82 3.27
CA LYS A 52 -8.74 2.54 2.47
C LYS A 52 -8.56 1.21 1.73
N THR A 53 -8.54 0.09 2.44
CA THR A 53 -8.50 -1.23 1.78
C THR A 53 -9.92 -1.71 1.45
N PRO A 54 -10.27 -2.01 0.19
CA PRO A 54 -11.51 -2.72 -0.13
C PRO A 54 -11.36 -4.17 0.38
N GLY A 55 -12.26 -4.59 1.27
CA GLY A 55 -12.18 -5.88 1.95
C GLY A 55 -12.15 -7.08 1.00
N GLY A 56 -10.97 -7.66 0.84
CA GLY A 56 -10.77 -9.03 0.38
C GLY A 56 -10.64 -9.97 1.57
N ARG A 57 -11.29 -11.13 1.53
CA ARG A 57 -11.19 -12.15 2.57
C ARG A 57 -9.85 -12.86 2.48
N SER A 58 -8.83 -12.35 3.18
CA SER A 58 -7.65 -13.15 3.54
C SER A 58 -8.02 -14.07 4.73
N ALA A 59 -7.49 -15.29 4.74
CA ALA A 59 -7.63 -16.22 5.87
C ALA A 59 -6.81 -15.80 7.10
N GLU A 60 -5.84 -14.92 6.90
CA GLU A 60 -5.15 -14.22 7.98
C GLU A 60 -5.97 -13.01 8.42
N ILE A 61 -6.30 -12.97 9.72
CA ILE A 61 -6.88 -11.78 10.36
C ILE A 61 -5.81 -10.68 10.28
N PRO A 62 -6.03 -9.58 9.54
CA PRO A 62 -5.03 -8.53 9.44
C PRO A 62 -4.82 -7.89 10.82
N LEU A 63 -3.58 -7.91 11.34
CA LEU A 63 -3.21 -7.30 12.61
C LEU A 63 -3.75 -5.88 12.73
N ALA A 64 -4.19 -5.46 13.92
CA ALA A 64 -4.82 -4.15 14.13
C ALA A 64 -3.87 -2.96 13.82
N PHE A 65 -2.55 -3.17 13.80
CA PHE A 65 -1.52 -2.18 13.49
C PHE A 65 -0.66 -2.63 12.30
N GLY A 66 -0.01 -1.67 11.63
CA GLY A 66 0.91 -1.96 10.53
C GLY A 66 2.27 -2.43 11.05
N GLU A 67 2.53 -3.74 11.03
CA GLU A 67 3.79 -4.35 11.52
C GLU A 67 5.04 -3.72 10.89
N GLY A 68 5.04 -3.51 9.57
CA GLY A 68 6.17 -2.87 8.87
C GLY A 68 6.44 -1.44 9.33
N ALA A 69 5.40 -0.65 9.62
CA ALA A 69 5.55 0.70 10.15
C ALA A 69 6.02 0.70 11.61
N SER A 70 5.60 -0.29 12.40
CA SER A 70 6.07 -0.48 13.78
C SER A 70 7.55 -0.82 13.83
N ASN A 71 7.99 -1.75 12.99
CA ASN A 71 9.39 -2.16 12.93
C ASN A 71 10.28 -1.02 12.43
N ALA A 72 9.84 -0.28 11.40
CA ALA A 72 10.60 0.88 10.91
C ALA A 72 10.69 2.00 11.94
N SER A 73 9.60 2.28 12.68
CA SER A 73 9.60 3.28 13.76
C SER A 73 10.55 2.88 14.90
N ALA A 74 10.50 1.61 15.33
CA ALA A 74 11.38 1.09 16.37
C ALA A 74 12.86 1.11 15.95
N LEU A 75 13.17 0.72 14.71
CA LEU A 75 14.52 0.76 14.18
C LEU A 75 15.06 2.20 14.16
N LEU A 76 14.29 3.15 13.60
CA LEU A 76 14.67 4.55 13.54
C LEU A 76 14.93 5.13 14.94
N HIS A 77 14.04 4.86 15.89
CA HIS A 77 14.21 5.29 17.29
C HIS A 77 15.49 4.71 17.91
N ASN A 78 15.67 3.39 17.83
CA ASN A 78 16.82 2.70 18.43
C ASN A 78 18.15 3.18 17.84
N THR A 79 18.22 3.38 16.53
CA THR A 79 19.41 3.91 15.85
C THR A 79 19.76 5.32 16.34
N LEU A 80 18.77 6.23 16.38
CA LEU A 80 19.01 7.60 16.86
C LEU A 80 19.42 7.62 18.34
N CYS A 81 18.75 6.80 19.17
CA CYS A 81 19.05 6.64 20.59
C CYS A 81 20.49 6.15 20.81
N LYS A 82 20.92 5.12 20.07
CA LYS A 82 22.31 4.61 20.09
C LYS A 82 23.31 5.74 19.86
N TRP A 83 23.16 6.51 18.79
CA TRP A 83 24.13 7.56 18.44
C TRP A 83 24.10 8.77 19.38
N VAL A 84 22.93 9.10 19.95
CA VAL A 84 22.86 10.09 21.05
C VAL A 84 23.64 9.58 22.26
N CYS A 85 23.43 8.33 22.67
CA CYS A 85 24.15 7.73 23.79
C CYS A 85 25.66 7.68 23.56
N GLU A 86 26.11 7.25 22.37
CA GLU A 86 27.54 7.19 22.04
C GLU A 86 28.20 8.57 22.08
N LEU A 87 27.58 9.61 21.51
CA LEU A 87 28.16 10.96 21.52
C LEU A 87 28.12 11.63 22.89
N ASN A 88 27.17 11.23 23.74
CA ASN A 88 27.00 11.79 25.07
C ASN A 88 27.66 10.97 26.19
N ARG A 89 28.35 9.86 25.85
CA ARG A 89 29.09 9.01 26.82
C ARG A 89 30.19 9.74 27.57
N ALA A 90 30.70 10.86 27.03
CA ALA A 90 31.86 11.58 27.54
C ALA A 90 31.54 12.89 28.28
N GLU A 91 30.27 13.32 28.38
CA GLU A 91 29.92 14.66 28.92
C GLU A 91 28.64 14.69 29.77
N THR A 92 28.62 15.59 30.76
CA THR A 92 27.49 16.03 31.59
C THR A 92 26.47 16.88 30.81
N ALA A 93 26.11 16.48 29.59
CA ALA A 93 25.25 17.29 28.72
C ALA A 93 23.75 16.98 28.87
N ILE A 94 22.95 17.97 28.47
CA ILE A 94 21.49 17.90 28.39
C ILE A 94 21.10 16.82 27.37
N TRP A 95 20.37 15.81 27.84
CA TRP A 95 19.81 14.77 26.99
C TRP A 95 18.60 15.30 26.21
N PRO A 96 18.47 14.98 24.90
CA PRO A 96 17.23 15.27 24.20
C PRO A 96 16.08 14.44 24.77
N ALA A 97 14.85 14.89 24.54
CA ALA A 97 13.68 14.08 24.85
C ALA A 97 13.74 12.72 24.14
N ASN A 98 13.14 11.68 24.74
CA ASN A 98 13.10 10.32 24.19
C ASN A 98 12.09 10.20 23.03
N ALA A 99 12.32 10.96 21.95
CA ALA A 99 11.50 11.01 20.76
C ALA A 99 12.39 11.18 19.51
N PRO A 100 12.13 10.49 18.39
CA PRO A 100 13.00 10.52 17.21
C PRO A 100 13.29 11.93 16.68
N ALA A 101 12.28 12.81 16.64
CA ALA A 101 12.44 14.19 16.19
C ALA A 101 13.41 15.00 17.09
N ALA A 102 13.32 14.81 18.41
CA ALA A 102 14.20 15.49 19.36
C ALA A 102 15.65 14.96 19.27
N MET A 103 15.81 13.64 19.14
CA MET A 103 17.12 13.01 18.95
C MET A 103 17.78 13.44 17.65
N ALA A 104 17.03 13.48 16.54
CA ALA A 104 17.55 13.93 15.24
C ALA A 104 17.93 15.42 15.25
N GLY A 105 17.15 16.27 15.92
CA GLY A 105 17.50 17.67 16.12
C GLY A 105 18.79 17.84 16.92
N TRP A 106 18.96 17.07 18.00
CA TRP A 106 20.17 17.07 18.81
C TRP A 106 21.40 16.58 18.04
N LEU A 107 21.28 15.49 17.27
CA LEU A 107 22.34 14.97 16.41
C LEU A 107 22.71 15.95 15.30
N SER A 108 21.73 16.69 14.75
CA SER A 108 21.98 17.74 13.76
C SER A 108 22.79 18.90 14.35
N GLY A 109 22.47 19.32 15.58
CA GLY A 109 23.26 20.32 16.31
C GLY A 109 24.66 19.82 16.71
N SER A 110 24.80 18.51 16.91
CA SER A 110 26.05 17.83 17.27
C SER A 110 26.81 17.28 16.06
N LEU A 111 26.45 17.67 14.83
CA LEU A 111 26.96 17.04 13.62
C LEU A 111 28.50 17.12 13.51
N SER A 112 29.11 18.24 13.89
CA SER A 112 30.57 18.37 13.88
C SER A 112 31.25 17.34 14.80
N ARG A 113 30.64 17.03 15.96
CA ARG A 113 31.11 15.97 16.87
C ARG A 113 30.93 14.60 16.26
N LEU A 114 29.76 14.35 15.65
CA LEU A 114 29.46 13.09 14.97
C LEU A 114 30.44 12.81 13.83
N LEU A 115 30.76 13.83 13.03
CA LEU A 115 31.72 13.71 11.94
C LEU A 115 33.13 13.38 12.46
N GLY A 116 33.54 14.00 13.57
CA GLY A 116 34.83 13.72 14.22
C GLY A 116 34.88 12.38 14.98
N HIS A 117 33.76 11.67 15.12
CA HIS A 117 33.68 10.44 15.89
C HIS A 117 34.34 9.26 15.13
N PRO A 118 35.08 8.37 15.82
CA PRO A 118 35.67 7.19 15.17
C PRO A 118 34.65 6.30 14.43
N GLY A 119 33.42 6.23 14.96
CA GLY A 119 32.29 5.50 14.37
C GLY A 119 31.49 6.26 13.30
N VAL A 120 32.00 7.35 12.72
CA VAL A 120 31.26 8.16 11.73
C VAL A 120 30.76 7.37 10.51
N ILE A 121 31.51 6.34 10.09
CA ILE A 121 31.15 5.48 8.96
C ILE A 121 29.88 4.69 9.30
N GLU A 122 29.90 3.99 10.43
CA GLU A 122 28.76 3.24 10.97
C GLU A 122 27.57 4.17 11.22
N ALA A 123 27.81 5.36 11.79
CA ALA A 123 26.75 6.34 12.03
C ALA A 123 26.05 6.78 10.75
N HIS A 124 26.83 7.07 9.71
CA HIS A 124 26.29 7.43 8.42
C HIS A 124 25.43 6.30 7.85
N GLU A 125 25.94 5.07 7.82
CA GLU A 125 25.23 3.93 7.26
C GLU A 125 23.95 3.58 8.02
N GLU A 126 24.02 3.52 9.35
CA GLU A 126 22.87 3.17 10.18
C GLU A 126 21.78 4.25 10.13
N ILE A 127 22.15 5.53 10.28
CA ILE A 127 21.17 6.62 10.28
C ILE A 127 20.53 6.76 8.89
N THR A 128 21.33 6.77 7.82
CA THR A 128 20.78 6.90 6.46
C THR A 128 20.00 5.65 6.06
N GLY A 129 20.41 4.46 6.50
CA GLY A 129 19.69 3.20 6.30
C GLY A 129 18.31 3.21 6.98
N ALA A 130 18.26 3.53 8.28
CA ALA A 130 17.01 3.59 9.04
C ALA A 130 16.03 4.62 8.46
N VAL A 131 16.53 5.78 8.02
CA VAL A 131 15.72 6.81 7.35
C VAL A 131 15.17 6.31 6.01
N ARG A 132 15.98 5.65 5.17
CA ARG A 132 15.53 5.07 3.89
C ARG A 132 14.49 3.98 4.09
N ASP A 133 14.64 3.15 5.13
CA ASP A 133 13.67 2.10 5.44
C ASP A 133 12.33 2.70 5.92
N ALA A 134 12.35 3.73 6.77
CA ALA A 134 11.16 4.48 7.14
C ALA A 134 10.46 5.09 5.92
N GLN A 135 11.23 5.76 5.05
CA GLN A 135 10.70 6.35 3.81
C GLN A 135 10.06 5.29 2.90
N ARG A 136 10.68 4.11 2.75
CA ARG A 136 10.14 3.02 1.91
C ARG A 136 8.78 2.51 2.40
N ILE A 137 8.55 2.51 3.72
CA ILE A 137 7.25 2.12 4.29
C ILE A 137 6.18 3.16 3.99
N ILE A 138 6.52 4.44 4.09
CA ILE A 138 5.61 5.56 3.79
C ILE A 138 5.29 5.62 2.30
N ASP A 139 6.31 5.59 1.44
CA ASP A 139 6.19 5.71 -0.01
C ASP A 139 5.77 4.41 -0.68
N ARG A 140 5.09 3.49 0.05
CA ARG A 140 4.69 2.20 -0.50
C ARG A 140 3.84 2.44 -1.76
N PRO A 141 4.33 2.09 -2.96
CA PRO A 141 3.58 2.31 -4.19
C PRO A 141 2.29 1.51 -4.10
N PRO A 142 1.19 2.02 -4.67
CA PRO A 142 -0.07 1.32 -4.59
C PRO A 142 0.08 -0.05 -5.26
N GLY A 143 -0.55 -1.06 -4.63
CA GLY A 143 -0.46 -2.44 -5.07
C GLY A 143 -0.86 -2.61 -6.53
N TYR A 144 -0.31 -3.62 -7.19
CA TYR A 144 -0.70 -3.95 -8.54
C TYR A 144 -2.18 -4.36 -8.59
N VAL A 145 -2.88 -3.92 -9.63
CA VAL A 145 -4.29 -4.21 -9.91
C VAL A 145 -4.35 -5.31 -10.95
N TYR A 146 -5.27 -6.26 -10.76
CA TYR A 146 -5.52 -7.31 -11.73
C TYR A 146 -6.08 -6.74 -13.04
N ALA A 147 -5.41 -7.02 -14.15
CA ALA A 147 -5.78 -6.57 -15.50
C ALA A 147 -6.42 -7.69 -16.35
N GLY A 148 -6.84 -8.79 -15.72
CA GLY A 148 -7.39 -9.95 -16.42
C GLY A 148 -6.32 -10.91 -16.96
N PRO A 149 -6.76 -12.04 -17.54
CA PRO A 149 -5.85 -12.98 -18.19
C PRO A 149 -5.43 -12.48 -19.57
N CYS A 150 -4.21 -12.82 -19.99
CA CYS A 150 -3.72 -12.64 -21.36
C CYS A 150 -4.58 -13.44 -22.34
N THR A 151 -4.93 -12.86 -23.50
CA THR A 151 -5.79 -13.55 -24.48
C THR A 151 -5.08 -14.71 -25.18
N ALA A 152 -3.75 -14.64 -25.34
CA ALA A 152 -2.98 -15.67 -26.02
C ALA A 152 -2.63 -16.88 -25.13
N CYS A 153 -2.27 -16.64 -23.86
CA CYS A 153 -1.77 -17.71 -22.98
C CYS A 153 -2.53 -17.84 -21.65
N SER A 154 -3.61 -17.09 -21.46
CA SER A 154 -4.46 -17.10 -20.25
C SER A 154 -3.76 -16.73 -18.93
N THR A 155 -2.49 -16.34 -18.96
CA THR A 155 -1.74 -15.95 -17.76
C THR A 155 -2.32 -14.68 -17.15
N ALA A 156 -2.50 -14.70 -15.83
CA ALA A 156 -2.96 -13.54 -15.06
C ALA A 156 -1.98 -12.37 -15.20
N MET A 157 -2.51 -11.19 -15.54
CA MET A 157 -1.72 -9.97 -15.68
C MET A 157 -2.06 -8.99 -14.55
N TYR A 158 -1.03 -8.29 -14.08
CA TYR A 158 -1.13 -7.32 -13.00
C TYR A 158 -0.38 -6.06 -13.41
N VAL A 159 -1.00 -4.89 -13.19
CA VAL A 159 -0.46 -3.59 -13.60
C VAL A 159 -0.49 -2.59 -12.46
N LYS A 160 0.33 -1.54 -12.54
CA LYS A 160 0.18 -0.40 -11.63
C LYS A 160 -1.20 0.25 -11.82
N PRO A 161 -1.82 0.79 -10.77
CA PRO A 161 -3.05 1.57 -10.93
C PRO A 161 -2.87 2.69 -11.95
N GLY A 162 -3.84 2.84 -12.86
CA GLY A 162 -3.81 3.85 -13.92
C GLY A 162 -2.94 3.52 -15.13
N ALA A 163 -2.32 2.33 -15.19
CA ALA A 163 -1.63 1.90 -16.41
C ALA A 163 -2.62 1.73 -17.58
N ALA A 164 -2.27 2.29 -18.74
CA ALA A 164 -3.06 2.13 -19.97
C ALA A 164 -2.92 0.73 -20.58
N TYR A 165 -1.75 0.11 -20.45
CA TYR A 165 -1.45 -1.19 -21.05
C TYR A 165 -0.93 -2.20 -20.03
N ALA A 166 -1.38 -3.45 -20.17
CA ALA A 166 -0.87 -4.62 -19.49
C ALA A 166 -0.01 -5.44 -20.45
N ARG A 167 1.19 -5.82 -20.01
CA ARG A 167 2.06 -6.72 -20.77
C ARG A 167 2.04 -8.10 -20.14
N CYS A 168 1.88 -9.14 -20.95
CA CYS A 168 1.96 -10.50 -20.47
C CYS A 168 3.36 -10.78 -19.86
N PRO A 169 3.44 -11.33 -18.62
CA PRO A 169 4.72 -11.58 -17.96
C PRO A 169 5.48 -12.78 -18.55
N ILE A 170 4.79 -13.66 -19.29
CA ILE A 170 5.41 -14.81 -19.94
C ILE A 170 6.34 -14.34 -21.05
N LEU A 171 7.62 -14.68 -20.94
CA LEU A 171 8.68 -14.26 -21.85
C LEU A 171 8.44 -14.64 -23.31
N THR A 172 7.77 -15.77 -23.56
CA THR A 172 7.45 -16.25 -24.91
C THR A 172 6.19 -15.62 -25.50
N CYS A 173 5.33 -15.02 -24.67
CA CYS A 173 4.08 -14.39 -25.11
C CYS A 173 4.27 -12.88 -25.26
N ARG A 174 4.56 -12.17 -24.15
CA ARG A 174 4.84 -10.72 -24.10
C ARG A 174 3.79 -9.81 -24.77
N GLU A 175 2.61 -10.33 -25.10
CA GLU A 175 1.49 -9.60 -25.71
C GLU A 175 1.10 -8.38 -24.87
N TYR A 176 0.67 -7.30 -25.55
CA TYR A 176 0.15 -6.10 -24.91
C TYR A 176 -1.37 -6.07 -24.99
N HIS A 177 -2.00 -5.67 -23.89
CA HIS A 177 -3.46 -5.53 -23.81
C HIS A 177 -3.81 -4.15 -23.26
N ASP A 178 -4.79 -3.51 -23.88
CA ASP A 178 -5.38 -2.29 -23.33
C ASP A 178 -6.16 -2.63 -22.05
N VAL A 179 -5.86 -1.93 -20.95
CA VAL A 179 -6.46 -2.20 -19.64
C VAL A 179 -7.94 -1.84 -19.60
N ALA A 180 -8.38 -0.83 -20.37
CA ALA A 180 -9.79 -0.48 -20.48
C ALA A 180 -10.55 -1.60 -21.20
N ASP A 181 -10.04 -2.08 -22.34
CA ASP A 181 -10.66 -3.19 -23.08
C ASP A 181 -10.72 -4.48 -22.24
N ARG A 182 -9.64 -4.78 -21.50
CA ARG A 182 -9.64 -5.94 -20.58
C ARG A 182 -10.67 -5.79 -19.49
N ARG A 183 -10.87 -4.58 -18.95
CA ARG A 183 -11.89 -4.31 -17.95
C ARG A 183 -13.29 -4.51 -18.52
N GLU A 184 -13.58 -3.96 -19.69
CA GLU A 184 -14.86 -4.17 -20.38
C GLU A 184 -15.12 -5.64 -20.65
N TRP A 185 -14.12 -6.38 -21.14
CA TRP A 185 -14.23 -7.82 -21.33
C TRP A 185 -14.52 -8.56 -20.02
N MET A 186 -13.83 -8.23 -18.92
CA MET A 186 -14.08 -8.84 -17.61
C MET A 186 -15.50 -8.55 -17.11
N ILE A 187 -16.00 -7.34 -17.32
CA ILE A 187 -17.38 -6.98 -17.02
C ILE A 187 -18.35 -7.82 -17.84
N ALA A 188 -18.11 -7.96 -19.15
CA ALA A 188 -18.94 -8.78 -20.04
C ALA A 188 -18.97 -10.26 -19.62
N GLN A 189 -17.83 -10.82 -19.18
CA GLN A 189 -17.79 -12.20 -18.66
C GLN A 189 -18.61 -12.37 -17.38
N CYS A 190 -18.68 -11.34 -16.54
CA CYS A 190 -19.42 -11.37 -15.29
C CYS A 190 -20.91 -11.04 -15.47
N GLU A 191 -21.31 -10.44 -16.60
CA GLU A 191 -22.64 -9.84 -16.78
C GLU A 191 -23.78 -10.84 -16.52
N ASN A 192 -23.60 -12.08 -16.97
CA ASN A 192 -24.61 -13.15 -16.85
C ASN A 192 -24.48 -13.99 -15.57
N LEU A 193 -23.54 -13.66 -14.67
CA LEU A 193 -23.43 -14.36 -13.39
C LEU A 193 -24.67 -14.10 -12.54
N LEU A 194 -25.28 -15.19 -12.07
CA LEU A 194 -26.40 -15.17 -11.15
C LEU A 194 -25.89 -15.42 -9.73
N GLY A 195 -26.31 -14.58 -8.78
CA GLY A 195 -25.94 -14.78 -7.39
C GLY A 195 -26.83 -14.04 -6.41
N SER A 196 -26.62 -14.34 -5.13
CA SER A 196 -27.29 -13.65 -4.04
C SER A 196 -26.93 -12.16 -4.00
N SER A 197 -27.70 -11.36 -3.25
CA SER A 197 -27.41 -9.94 -3.05
C SER A 197 -25.99 -9.68 -2.52
N ALA A 198 -25.47 -10.55 -1.65
CA ALA A 198 -24.11 -10.46 -1.13
C ALA A 198 -23.05 -10.73 -2.21
N TYR A 199 -23.26 -11.78 -3.01
CA TYR A 199 -22.34 -12.19 -4.07
C TYR A 199 -22.28 -11.15 -5.18
N VAL A 200 -23.43 -10.70 -5.68
CA VAL A 200 -23.46 -9.71 -6.76
C VAL A 200 -22.86 -8.37 -6.31
N ALA A 201 -23.15 -7.92 -5.10
CA ALA A 201 -22.52 -6.71 -4.57
C ALA A 201 -20.98 -6.85 -4.44
N MET A 202 -20.48 -8.04 -4.08
CA MET A 202 -19.04 -8.32 -4.06
C MET A 202 -18.45 -8.28 -5.47
N VAL A 203 -19.07 -8.93 -6.45
CA VAL A 203 -18.61 -8.92 -7.85
C VAL A 203 -18.59 -7.50 -8.40
N CYS A 204 -19.67 -6.73 -8.21
CA CYS A 204 -19.73 -5.33 -8.62
C CYS A 204 -18.62 -4.48 -8.01
N ARG A 205 -18.32 -4.64 -6.70
CA ARG A 205 -17.17 -3.95 -6.07
C ARG A 205 -15.84 -4.35 -6.69
N GLY A 206 -15.64 -5.63 -7.00
CA GLY A 206 -14.46 -6.12 -7.70
C GLY A 206 -14.31 -5.54 -9.12
N LEU A 207 -15.42 -5.24 -9.77
CA LEU A 207 -15.49 -4.56 -11.08
C LEU A 207 -15.40 -3.02 -10.99
N GLY A 208 -15.27 -2.46 -9.77
CA GLY A 208 -15.13 -1.02 -9.54
C GLY A 208 -16.43 -0.29 -9.21
N VAL A 209 -17.59 -0.96 -9.22
CA VAL A 209 -18.90 -0.38 -8.88
C VAL A 209 -19.15 -0.51 -7.36
N GLN A 210 -19.04 0.60 -6.63
CA GLN A 210 -19.14 0.62 -5.17
C GLN A 210 -20.60 0.52 -4.69
N ILE A 211 -21.09 -0.70 -4.47
CA ILE A 211 -22.43 -0.97 -3.92
C ILE A 211 -22.38 -1.93 -2.73
N SER A 212 -23.32 -1.75 -1.80
CA SER A 212 -23.52 -2.64 -0.67
C SER A 212 -24.63 -3.67 -0.94
N GLU A 213 -24.62 -4.78 -0.20
CA GLU A 213 -25.72 -5.76 -0.25
C GLU A 213 -27.07 -5.12 0.14
N SER A 214 -27.07 -4.24 1.15
CA SER A 214 -28.27 -3.52 1.58
C SER A 214 -28.86 -2.65 0.47
N THR A 215 -28.00 -2.05 -0.38
CA THR A 215 -28.42 -1.25 -1.54
C THR A 215 -29.14 -2.11 -2.57
N VAL A 216 -28.61 -3.31 -2.87
CA VAL A 216 -29.23 -4.26 -3.78
C VAL A 216 -30.63 -4.65 -3.28
N ARG A 217 -30.76 -5.00 -2.00
CA ARG A 217 -32.07 -5.33 -1.39
C ARG A 217 -33.04 -4.14 -1.42
N MET A 218 -32.53 -2.92 -1.19
CA MET A 218 -33.32 -1.70 -1.25
C MET A 218 -33.85 -1.44 -2.67
N TRP A 219 -33.06 -1.66 -3.71
CA TRP A 219 -33.50 -1.51 -5.10
C TRP A 219 -34.60 -2.49 -5.48
N VAL A 220 -34.55 -3.72 -4.96
CA VAL A 220 -35.66 -4.69 -5.11
C VAL A 220 -36.92 -4.19 -4.43
N LYS A 221 -36.82 -3.74 -3.17
CA LYS A 221 -37.96 -3.17 -2.43
C LYS A 221 -38.57 -1.97 -3.15
N ARG A 222 -37.73 -1.14 -3.77
CA ARG A 222 -38.12 0.05 -4.56
C ARG A 222 -38.48 -0.27 -6.01
N ARG A 223 -38.56 -1.55 -6.39
CA ARG A 223 -38.89 -2.04 -7.74
C ARG A 223 -37.97 -1.51 -8.85
N LYS A 224 -36.73 -1.16 -8.52
CA LYS A 224 -35.68 -0.78 -9.49
C LYS A 224 -34.89 -1.97 -10.01
N LEU A 225 -34.96 -3.11 -9.32
CA LEU A 225 -34.26 -4.34 -9.66
C LEU A 225 -35.20 -5.52 -9.44
N GLN A 226 -35.22 -6.50 -10.34
CA GLN A 226 -36.00 -7.73 -10.17
C GLN A 226 -35.07 -8.95 -10.03
N PRO A 227 -35.40 -9.92 -9.15
CA PRO A 227 -34.76 -11.23 -9.17
C PRO A 227 -34.99 -11.91 -10.51
N ARG A 228 -33.94 -12.54 -11.07
CA ARG A 228 -34.05 -13.30 -12.33
C ARG A 228 -34.48 -14.74 -12.09
N THR A 229 -34.04 -15.32 -10.98
CA THR A 229 -34.43 -16.66 -10.58
C THR A 229 -34.42 -16.78 -9.06
N TRP A 230 -34.92 -17.89 -8.56
CA TRP A 230 -35.00 -18.22 -7.14
C TRP A 230 -34.37 -19.59 -6.94
N THR A 231 -33.39 -19.69 -6.04
CA THR A 231 -32.74 -20.96 -5.72
C THR A 231 -32.94 -21.34 -4.27
N ASP A 232 -33.01 -22.63 -4.00
CA ASP A 232 -32.74 -23.14 -2.66
C ASP A 232 -31.22 -23.09 -2.41
N PRO A 233 -30.74 -22.51 -1.29
CA PRO A 233 -29.34 -22.61 -0.89
C PRO A 233 -28.81 -24.05 -0.71
N ARG A 234 -29.67 -25.07 -0.64
CA ARG A 234 -29.27 -26.50 -0.53
C ARG A 234 -29.51 -27.34 -1.79
N GLY A 235 -30.00 -26.73 -2.88
CA GLY A 235 -30.22 -27.44 -4.16
C GLY A 235 -31.42 -28.39 -4.20
N ASN A 236 -32.34 -28.36 -3.23
CA ASN A 236 -33.57 -29.15 -3.27
C ASN A 236 -34.70 -28.36 -3.93
N GLU A 237 -35.28 -28.90 -5.00
CA GLU A 237 -36.46 -28.31 -5.66
C GLU A 237 -37.72 -28.33 -4.77
N ALA A 238 -37.77 -29.25 -3.79
CA ALA A 238 -38.96 -29.53 -2.97
C ALA A 238 -39.12 -28.65 -1.70
N ILE A 239 -38.51 -27.45 -1.64
CA ILE A 239 -38.67 -26.56 -0.49
C ILE A 239 -39.83 -25.58 -0.69
N ARG A 240 -40.58 -25.31 0.40
CA ARG A 240 -41.62 -24.27 0.47
C ARG A 240 -41.14 -22.94 -0.13
N GLU A 241 -42.00 -22.30 -0.94
CA GLU A 241 -41.79 -21.01 -1.62
C GLU A 241 -41.11 -19.95 -0.74
N GLN A 242 -41.48 -19.88 0.54
CA GLN A 242 -41.00 -18.92 1.53
C GLN A 242 -39.50 -19.03 1.90
N ARG A 243 -38.85 -20.15 1.56
CA ARG A 243 -37.41 -20.38 1.83
C ARG A 243 -36.51 -20.21 0.61
N LYS A 244 -37.10 -20.02 -0.58
CA LYS A 244 -36.32 -19.77 -1.80
C LYS A 244 -35.60 -18.42 -1.68
N ARG A 245 -34.33 -18.37 -2.10
CA ARG A 245 -33.52 -17.15 -2.09
C ARG A 245 -33.47 -16.54 -3.48
N PRO A 246 -33.67 -15.22 -3.61
CA PRO A 246 -33.60 -14.55 -4.91
C PRO A 246 -32.16 -14.52 -5.41
N LEU A 247 -31.99 -14.80 -6.70
CA LEU A 247 -30.75 -14.60 -7.43
C LEU A 247 -30.90 -13.43 -8.40
N TYR A 248 -29.85 -12.62 -8.45
CA TYR A 248 -29.76 -11.42 -9.27
C TYR A 248 -28.67 -11.63 -10.31
N ARG A 249 -28.89 -11.08 -11.50
CA ARG A 249 -27.87 -11.02 -12.55
C ARG A 249 -26.97 -9.81 -12.29
N VAL A 250 -25.66 -9.99 -12.40
CA VAL A 250 -24.69 -8.91 -12.17
C VAL A 250 -24.92 -7.73 -13.12
N GLY A 251 -25.20 -7.98 -14.40
CA GLY A 251 -25.50 -6.94 -15.40
C GLY A 251 -26.63 -6.01 -14.96
N ASP A 252 -27.78 -6.57 -14.57
CA ASP A 252 -28.95 -5.77 -14.15
C ASP A 252 -28.63 -4.85 -12.95
N VAL A 253 -27.76 -5.31 -12.04
CA VAL A 253 -27.33 -4.51 -10.88
C VAL A 253 -26.39 -3.38 -11.29
N ILE A 254 -25.49 -3.64 -12.24
CA ILE A 254 -24.60 -2.61 -12.81
C ILE A 254 -25.43 -1.56 -13.56
N ASP A 255 -26.43 -1.97 -14.35
CA ASP A 255 -27.30 -1.04 -15.09
C ASP A 255 -28.05 -0.10 -14.16
N VAL A 256 -28.59 -0.63 -13.06
CA VAL A 256 -29.27 0.18 -12.03
C VAL A 256 -28.29 1.12 -11.32
N ALA A 257 -27.05 0.70 -11.09
CA ALA A 257 -26.02 1.51 -10.45
C ALA A 257 -25.53 2.66 -11.36
N LEU A 258 -25.41 2.42 -12.67
CA LEU A 258 -24.97 3.39 -13.66
C LEU A 258 -26.11 4.28 -14.17
N GLY A 259 -27.37 4.00 -13.78
CA GLY A 259 -28.54 4.81 -14.15
C GLY A 259 -29.15 4.45 -15.51
N ASN A 260 -28.72 3.35 -16.14
CA ASN A 260 -29.17 2.89 -17.46
C ASN A 260 -30.54 2.17 -17.42
N VAL A 261 -31.44 2.58 -16.51
CA VAL A 261 -32.68 1.84 -16.24
C VAL A 261 -33.65 1.94 -17.43
N GLN A 262 -33.80 0.87 -18.20
CA GLN A 262 -35.04 0.63 -18.93
C GLN A 262 -36.14 0.34 -17.91
N LYS A 263 -37.18 1.16 -17.87
CA LYS A 263 -38.37 0.90 -17.04
C LYS A 263 -38.95 -0.43 -17.50
N PHE A 264 -38.87 -1.47 -16.65
CA PHE A 264 -39.61 -2.71 -16.86
C PHE A 264 -41.11 -2.39 -16.77
N THR A 265 -41.78 -2.33 -17.93
CA THR A 265 -43.24 -2.30 -18.02
C THR A 265 -43.79 -3.68 -17.68
N ALA A 266 -44.88 -3.68 -16.90
CA ALA A 266 -45.55 -4.85 -16.35
C ALA A 266 -46.10 -5.80 -17.42
#